data_AF-A0A9X3XX87-F1
#
_entry.id   AF-A0A9X3XX87-F1
#
_cell.length_a   1.000
_cell.length_b   1.000
_cell.length_c   1.000
_cell.angle_alpha   90.00
_cell.angle_beta   90.00
_cell.angle_gamma   90.00
#
_symmetry.space_group_name_H-M   'P 1'
#
loop_
_entity.id
_entity.type
_entity.pdbx_description
1 polymer ?
#
loop_
_entity_poly.entity_id
_entity_poly.type
_entity_poly.pdbx_seq_one_letter_code
_entity_poly.pdbx_strand_id
1 'polypeptide(L)'
;NWSGKYAGWTKSHCEEMAAKQRGFHKNYPEGGQIVLDGDAVKSASGFLNVFKNSPAHNKNMLDPDLTEGACTVYKDSNGAYYVVIGFDY
;
A
#
# COMPACT_ATOMS: atom_id res chain seq x y z
N ASN A 1 14.54 -1.14 -4.93
CA ASN A 1 14.97 0.28 -4.96
C ASN A 1 13.79 1.22 -4.77
N TRP A 2 14.00 2.41 -4.22
CA TRP A 2 12.93 3.41 -4.16
C TRP A 2 12.67 4.00 -5.54
N SER A 3 11.40 4.13 -5.93
CA SER A 3 10.99 4.60 -7.25
C SER A 3 10.16 5.89 -7.17
N GLY A 4 10.62 6.94 -7.85
CA GLY A 4 9.89 8.21 -7.94
C GLY A 4 8.52 8.08 -8.63
N LYS A 5 8.39 7.18 -9.61
CA LYS A 5 7.13 6.95 -10.33
C LYS A 5 6.06 6.35 -9.39
N TYR A 6 6.41 5.28 -8.69
CA TYR A 6 5.51 4.63 -7.72
C TYR A 6 5.27 5.52 -6.51
N ALA A 7 6.24 6.35 -6.10
CA ALA A 7 6.03 7.30 -5.01
C ALA A 7 4.92 8.31 -5.36
N GLY A 8 4.90 8.83 -6.59
CA GLY A 8 3.81 9.68 -7.07
C GLY A 8 2.45 8.95 -7.07
N TRP A 9 2.39 7.76 -7.67
CA TRP A 9 1.13 7.01 -7.78
C TRP A 9 0.58 6.57 -6.43
N THR A 10 1.42 6.00 -5.57
CA THR A 10 1.02 5.55 -4.23
C THR A 10 0.57 6.71 -3.35
N LYS A 11 1.17 7.90 -3.51
CA LYS A 11 0.74 9.10 -2.78
C LYS A 11 -0.69 9.49 -3.13
N SER A 12 -0.97 9.75 -4.41
CA SER A 12 -2.32 10.14 -4.83
C SER A 12 -3.36 9.04 -4.55
N HIS A 13 -2.96 7.78 -4.68
CA HIS A 13 -3.83 6.65 -4.34
C HIS A 13 -4.17 6.63 -2.83
N CYS A 14 -3.17 6.78 -1.97
CA CYS A 14 -3.35 6.80 -0.52
C CYS A 14 -4.22 7.99 -0.07
N GLU A 15 -4.02 9.17 -0.67
CA GLU A 15 -4.87 10.36 -0.43
C GLU A 15 -6.33 10.11 -0.81
N GLU A 16 -6.60 9.46 -1.94
CA GLU A 16 -7.97 9.11 -2.33
C GLU A 16 -8.60 8.04 -1.44
N MET A 17 -7.83 7.04 -0.99
CA MET A 17 -8.29 6.04 -0.03
C MET A 17 -8.68 6.69 1.29
N ALA A 18 -7.86 7.62 1.79
CA ALA A 18 -8.13 8.37 3.00
C ALA A 18 -9.37 9.26 2.85
N ALA A 19 -9.49 10.00 1.74
CA ALA A 19 -10.64 10.87 1.47
C ALA A 19 -11.97 10.10 1.39
N LYS A 20 -11.94 8.85 0.91
CA LYS A 20 -13.12 7.97 0.82
C LYS A 20 -13.31 7.09 2.04
N GLN A 21 -12.35 7.14 2.98
CA GLN A 21 -12.26 6.24 4.12
C GLN A 21 -12.42 4.75 3.75
N ARG A 22 -11.84 4.33 2.62
CA ARG A 22 -11.99 2.95 2.11
C ARG A 22 -10.83 2.52 1.24
N GLY A 23 -10.38 1.27 1.38
CA GLY A 23 -9.41 0.64 0.49
C GLY A 23 -9.99 0.25 -0.86
N PHE A 24 -9.22 0.43 -1.92
CA PHE A 24 -9.57 -0.05 -3.25
C PHE A 24 -8.31 -0.23 -4.10
N HIS A 25 -8.39 -1.08 -5.13
CA HIS A 25 -7.34 -1.22 -6.12
C HIS A 25 -7.56 -0.26 -7.30
N LYS A 26 -6.47 0.20 -7.91
CA LYS A 26 -6.44 0.95 -9.17
C LYS A 26 -5.72 0.18 -10.29
N ASN A 27 -5.97 0.56 -11.52
CA ASN A 27 -5.15 0.11 -12.65
C ASN A 27 -3.98 1.08 -12.79
N TYR A 28 -2.79 0.67 -12.34
CA TYR A 28 -1.57 1.40 -12.68
C TYR A 28 -1.19 1.11 -14.14
N PRO A 29 -0.55 2.06 -14.85
CA PRO A 29 -0.07 1.84 -16.21
C PRO A 29 0.86 0.63 -16.34
N GLU A 30 1.60 0.32 -15.28
CA GLU A 30 2.49 -0.83 -15.15
C GLU A 30 2.62 -1.23 -13.68
N GLY A 31 3.12 -2.43 -13.44
CA GLY A 31 3.39 -2.91 -12.10
C GLY A 31 2.17 -3.41 -11.34
N GLY A 32 2.37 -3.61 -10.05
CA GLY A 32 1.36 -4.06 -9.10
C GLY A 32 1.18 -3.11 -7.93
N GLN A 33 0.21 -3.46 -7.07
CA GLN A 33 -0.01 -2.74 -5.82
C GLN A 33 -0.49 -3.68 -4.71
N ILE A 34 -0.14 -3.34 -3.47
CA ILE A 34 -0.77 -3.83 -2.25
C ILE A 34 -1.50 -2.64 -1.62
N VAL A 35 -2.73 -2.86 -1.18
CA VAL A 35 -3.56 -1.84 -0.53
C VAL A 35 -4.07 -2.36 0.80
N LEU A 36 -4.17 -1.46 1.78
CA LEU A 36 -4.80 -1.73 3.07
C LEU A 36 -5.45 -0.44 3.60
N ASP A 37 -6.61 -0.57 4.22
CA ASP A 37 -7.33 0.55 4.81
C ASP A 37 -7.49 0.45 6.34
N GLY A 38 -7.73 1.62 6.92
CA GLY A 38 -7.46 1.93 8.33
C GLY A 38 -8.57 1.61 9.30
N ASP A 39 -9.70 1.09 8.81
CA ASP A 39 -10.71 0.53 9.70
C ASP A 39 -10.34 -0.89 10.12
N ALA A 40 -9.53 -1.60 9.31
CA ALA A 40 -8.97 -2.90 9.67
C ALA A 40 -7.74 -2.80 10.62
N VAL A 41 -7.05 -1.66 10.66
CA VAL A 41 -5.77 -1.50 11.40
C VAL A 41 -5.56 -0.10 11.99
N LYS A 42 -5.11 -0.05 13.24
CA LYS A 42 -4.90 1.21 14.02
C LYS A 42 -3.45 1.44 14.46
N SER A 43 -2.50 0.64 13.98
CA SER A 43 -1.07 0.79 14.28
C SER A 43 -0.19 0.37 13.11
N ALA A 44 1.06 0.86 13.11
CA ALA A 44 2.03 0.50 12.07
C ALA A 44 2.40 -0.99 12.07
N SER A 45 2.59 -1.57 13.26
CA SER A 45 2.79 -3.01 13.42
C SER A 45 1.58 -3.83 12.97
N GLY A 46 0.38 -3.27 13.11
CA GLY A 46 -0.88 -3.88 12.67
C GLY A 46 -0.89 -4.15 11.18
N PHE A 47 -0.58 -3.15 10.34
CA PHE A 47 -0.60 -3.36 8.88
C PHE A 47 0.50 -4.32 8.40
N LEU A 48 1.69 -4.29 9.01
CA LEU A 48 2.75 -5.23 8.67
C LEU A 48 2.35 -6.68 8.99
N ASN A 49 1.66 -6.90 10.12
CA ASN A 49 1.12 -8.21 10.46
C ASN A 49 0.03 -8.65 9.46
N VAL A 50 -0.82 -7.74 8.98
CA VAL A 50 -1.81 -8.07 7.94
C VAL A 50 -1.12 -8.48 6.64
N PHE A 51 -0.08 -7.77 6.21
CA PHE A 51 0.67 -8.14 5.00
C PHE A 51 1.35 -9.49 5.14
N LYS A 52 2.00 -9.75 6.27
CA LYS A 52 2.66 -11.03 6.57
C LYS A 52 1.68 -12.22 6.56
N ASN A 53 0.48 -12.01 7.07
CA ASN A 53 -0.51 -13.09 7.26
C ASN A 53 -1.44 -13.30 6.05
N SER A 54 -1.40 -12.43 5.03
CA SER A 54 -2.14 -12.61 3.78
C SER A 54 -1.25 -13.29 2.75
N PRO A 55 -1.59 -14.49 2.22
CA PRO A 55 -0.73 -15.19 1.25
C PRO A 55 -0.38 -14.35 0.02
N ALA A 56 -1.33 -13.59 -0.52
CA ALA A 56 -1.11 -12.74 -1.69
C ALA A 56 -0.23 -11.52 -1.36
N HIS A 57 -0.50 -10.83 -0.24
CA HIS A 57 0.31 -9.67 0.15
C HIS A 57 1.73 -10.11 0.51
N ASN A 58 1.87 -11.19 1.28
CA ASN A 58 3.16 -11.72 1.71
C ASN A 58 4.01 -12.18 0.51
N LYS A 59 3.40 -12.86 -0.48
CA LYS A 59 4.07 -13.22 -1.72
C LYS A 59 4.61 -11.98 -2.43
N ASN A 60 3.75 -10.99 -2.69
CA ASN A 60 4.14 -9.80 -3.43
C ASN A 60 5.17 -8.95 -2.67
N MET A 61 5.13 -8.88 -1.34
CA MET A 61 6.16 -8.16 -0.55
C MET A 61 7.55 -8.78 -0.62
N LEU A 62 7.63 -10.08 -0.92
CA LEU A 62 8.85 -10.88 -0.87
C LEU A 62 9.23 -11.44 -2.25
N ASP A 63 8.54 -11.00 -3.30
CA ASP A 63 8.76 -11.49 -4.65
C ASP A 63 10.16 -11.00 -5.12
N PRO A 64 11.11 -11.93 -5.37
CA PRO A 64 12.50 -11.59 -5.63
C PRO A 64 12.72 -10.89 -6.97
N ASP A 65 11.74 -10.95 -7.87
CA ASP A 65 11.81 -10.33 -9.18
C ASP A 65 11.45 -8.83 -9.14
N LEU A 66 10.88 -8.35 -8.02
CA LEU A 66 10.60 -6.93 -7.82
C LEU A 66 11.88 -6.15 -7.56
N THR A 67 12.18 -5.19 -8.42
CA THR A 67 13.43 -4.42 -8.35
C THR A 67 13.21 -3.00 -7.84
N GLU A 68 11.99 -2.47 -7.95
CA GLU A 68 11.66 -1.11 -7.55
C GLU A 68 10.24 -0.93 -7.02
N GLY A 69 10.05 0.08 -6.17
CA GLY A 69 8.74 0.37 -5.62
C GLY A 69 8.72 1.58 -4.71
N ALA A 70 7.54 1.87 -4.16
CA ALA A 70 7.36 2.87 -3.12
C ALA A 70 6.19 2.48 -2.21
N CYS A 71 6.25 2.94 -0.97
CA CYS A 71 5.19 2.78 0.02
C CYS A 71 4.74 4.17 0.48
N THR A 72 3.43 4.43 0.43
CA THR A 72 2.83 5.58 1.08
C THR A 72 1.90 5.11 2.19
N VAL A 73 2.01 5.78 3.34
CA VAL A 73 1.17 5.56 4.51
C VAL A 73 0.54 6.90 4.91
N TYR A 74 -0.79 6.91 5.04
CA TYR A 74 -1.55 8.02 5.62
C TYR A 74 -2.23 7.55 6.91
N LYS A 75 -2.20 8.40 7.95
CA LYS A 75 -2.92 8.18 9.21
C LYS A 75 -3.93 9.29 9.40
N ASP A 76 -5.20 8.96 9.54
CA ASP A 76 -6.24 9.94 9.81
C ASP A 76 -6.29 10.36 11.30
N SER A 77 -7.13 11.35 11.61
CA SER A 77 -7.31 11.85 12.99
C SER A 77 -7.93 10.82 13.94
N ASN A 78 -8.55 9.76 13.41
CA ASN A 78 -9.13 8.65 14.18
C ASN A 78 -8.12 7.50 14.38
N GLY A 79 -6.90 7.66 13.90
CA GLY A 79 -5.84 6.67 13.97
C GLY A 79 -5.94 5.54 12.95
N ALA A 80 -6.81 5.67 11.95
CA ALA A 80 -6.95 4.74 10.83
C ALA A 80 -5.75 4.87 9.88
N TYR A 81 -5.15 3.75 9.47
CA TYR A 81 -4.04 3.71 8.51
C TYR A 81 -4.49 3.34 7.09
N TYR A 82 -4.22 4.19 6.12
CA TYR A 82 -4.34 3.87 4.69
C TYR A 82 -2.95 3.63 4.14
N VAL A 83 -2.72 2.47 3.52
CA VAL A 83 -1.39 2.04 3.06
C VAL A 83 -1.49 1.59 1.62
N VAL A 84 -0.60 2.12 0.78
CA VAL A 84 -0.44 1.69 -0.60
C VAL A 84 1.03 1.43 -0.87
N ILE A 85 1.34 0.22 -1.32
CA ILE A 85 2.66 -0.14 -1.85
C ILE A 85 2.50 -0.36 -3.35
N GLY A 86 3.32 0.29 -4.16
CA GLY A 86 3.40 0.08 -5.61
C GLY A 86 4.78 -0.44 -5.99
N PHE A 87 4.84 -1.33 -6.96
CA PHE A 87 6.07 -2.03 -7.35
C PHE A 87 6.02 -2.45 -8.83
N ASP A 88 7.19 -2.73 -9.41
CA ASP A 88 7.36 -3.23 -10.77
C ASP A 88 6.82 -4.65 -10.93
N TYR A 89 6.35 -5.03 -12.13
CA TYR A 89 5.97 -6.40 -12.49
C TYR A 89 6.36 -6.62 -13.94
#